data_AF-A0A1G6LFJ2-F1
#
_entry.id   AF-A0A1G6LFJ2-F1
#
_cell.length_a   1.000
_cell.length_b   1.000
_cell.length_c   1.000
_cell.angle_alpha   90.00
_cell.angle_beta   90.00
_cell.angle_gamma   90.00
#
_symmetry.space_group_name_H-M   'P 1'
#
loop_
_entity.id
_entity.type
_entity.pdbx_description
1 polymer ?
#
loop_
_entity_poly.entity_id
_entity_poly.type
_entity_poly.pdbx_seq_one_letter_code
_entity_poly.pdbx_strand_id
1 'polypeptide(L)' 'MLRIHFLQQWYAPSDPSADEALYDMVSMRRFAKIGGLDDVPDETTILNFRHLLG' A
#
# COMPACT_ATOMS: atom_id res chain seq x y z
N MET A 1 -1.89 2.84 6.04
CA MET A 1 -2.04 3.89 5.01
C MET A 1 -0.80 4.77 4.83
N LEU A 2 -0.37 5.63 5.78
CA LEU A 2 0.83 6.48 5.60
C LEU A 2 2.12 5.73 5.17
N ARG A 3 2.38 4.56 5.76
CA ARG A 3 3.53 3.71 5.40
C ARG A 3 3.45 3.21 3.95
N ILE A 4 2.25 2.85 3.51
CA ILE A 4 1.98 2.39 2.14
C ILE A 4 2.14 3.56 1.18
N HIS A 5 1.67 4.75 1.56
CA HIS A 5 1.88 5.97 0.78
C HIS A 5 3.37 6.32 0.61
N PHE A 6 4.20 6.15 1.65
CA PHE A 6 5.66 6.29 1.50
C PHE A 6 6.27 5.22 0.58
N LEU A 7 5.78 3.97 0.62
CA LEU A 7 6.20 2.94 -0.33
C LEU A 7 5.82 3.32 -1.77
N GLN A 8 4.63 3.91 -1.97
CA GLN A 8 4.20 4.44 -3.26
C GLN A 8 5.11 5.58 -3.75
N GLN A 9 5.56 6.47 -2.85
CA GLN A 9 6.50 7.55 -3.20
C GLN A 9 7.92 7.05 -3.48
N TRP A 10 8.41 6.06 -2.72
CA TRP A 10 9.81 5.59 -2.83
C TRP A 10 10.04 4.59 -3.96
N TYR A 11 9.07 3.72 -4.22
CA TYR A 11 9.19 2.68 -5.24
C TYR A 11 8.36 2.97 -6.50
N ALA A 12 7.61 4.08 -6.50
CA ALA A 12 6.70 4.49 -7.58
C ALA A 12 5.70 3.40 -8.07
N PRO A 13 5.19 2.45 -7.25
CA PRO A 13 4.09 1.62 -7.72
C PRO A 13 2.86 2.49 -7.99
N SER A 14 2.25 2.27 -9.16
CA SER A 14 0.90 2.77 -9.47
C SER A 14 -0.08 2.34 -8.36
N ASP A 15 -1.20 3.04 -8.18
CA ASP A 15 -2.24 2.65 -7.21
C ASP A 15 -2.66 1.16 -7.31
N PRO A 16 -2.88 0.56 -8.52
CA PRO A 16 -3.14 -0.88 -8.68
C PRO A 16 -1.89 -1.77 -8.61
N SER A 17 -0.70 -1.21 -8.47
CA SER A 17 0.54 -1.97 -8.28
C SER A 17 0.95 -2.02 -6.80
N ALA A 18 0.31 -1.21 -5.96
CA ALA A 18 0.59 -1.15 -4.54
C ALA A 18 -0.02 -2.33 -3.77
N ASP A 19 -1.19 -2.84 -4.19
CA ASP A 19 -1.78 -4.04 -3.61
C ASP A 19 -0.95 -5.29 -3.95
N GLU A 20 -0.60 -5.49 -5.23
CA GLU A 20 0.23 -6.59 -5.71
C GLU A 20 1.59 -6.61 -5.01
N ALA A 21 2.22 -5.44 -4.84
CA ALA A 21 3.49 -5.32 -4.13
C ALA A 21 3.38 -5.72 -2.64
N LEU A 22 2.26 -5.42 -1.97
CA LEU A 22 2.02 -5.83 -0.58
C LEU A 22 1.67 -7.32 -0.47
N TYR A 23 1.01 -7.88 -1.47
CA TYR A 23 0.71 -9.31 -1.58
C TYR A 23 1.96 -10.16 -1.84
N ASP A 24 2.80 -9.76 -2.79
CA ASP A 24 3.97 -10.50 -3.24
C ASP A 24 5.20 -10.28 -2.34
N MET A 25 5.46 -9.03 -1.91
CA MET A 25 6.65 -8.71 -1.11
C MET A 25 6.38 -8.68 0.39
N VAL A 26 6.78 -9.76 1.07
CA VAL A 26 6.71 -9.88 2.55
C VAL A 26 7.42 -8.72 3.26
N SER A 27 8.50 -8.17 2.70
CA SER A 27 9.22 -7.02 3.26
C SER A 27 8.37 -5.74 3.28
N MET A 28 7.65 -5.45 2.19
CA MET A 28 6.75 -4.28 2.08
C MET A 28 5.56 -4.42 3.04
N ARG A 29 4.99 -5.63 3.14
CA ARG A 29 3.92 -5.95 4.10
C ARG A 29 4.36 -5.76 5.56
N ARG A 30 5.56 -6.27 5.90
CA ARG A 30 6.15 -6.09 7.24
C ARG A 30 6.43 -4.63 7.55
N PHE A 31 6.93 -3.87 6.57
CA PHE A 31 7.13 -2.42 6.71
C PHE A 31 5.80 -1.69 6.96
N ALA A 32 4.77 -2.03 6.20
CA ALA A 32 3.41 -1.51 6.34
C ALA A 32 2.71 -1.95 7.63
N LYS A 33 3.28 -2.89 8.40
CA LYS A 33 2.70 -3.52 9.60
C LYS A 33 1.34 -4.16 9.35
N ILE A 34 1.19 -4.79 8.20
CA ILE A 34 -0.01 -5.54 7.83
C ILE A 34 0.10 -6.94 8.44
N GLY A 35 -0.87 -7.32 9.28
CA GLY A 35 -0.86 -8.54 10.07
C GLY A 35 -1.20 -9.81 9.27
N GLY A 36 -2.09 -9.68 8.29
CA GLY A 36 -2.49 -10.76 7.38
C GLY A 36 -2.77 -10.24 5.98
N LEU A 37 -2.95 -11.16 5.02
CA LEU A 37 -3.32 -10.79 3.64
C LEU A 37 -4.68 -10.10 3.57
N ASP A 38 -5.59 -10.44 4.48
CA ASP A 38 -6.94 -9.83 4.56
C ASP A 38 -6.92 -8.37 5.02
N ASP A 39 -5.79 -7.91 5.60
CA ASP A 39 -5.59 -6.52 6.05
C ASP A 39 -4.92 -5.65 4.97
N VAL A 40 -4.60 -6.21 3.80
CA VAL A 40 -4.03 -5.45 2.68
C VAL A 40 -5.13 -4.55 2.11
N PRO A 41 -4.94 -3.23 2.08
CA PRO A 41 -5.91 -2.33 1.47
C PRO A 41 -5.92 -2.54 -0.04
N ASP A 42 -7.12 -2.56 -0.61
CA ASP A 42 -7.34 -2.61 -2.05
C ASP A 42 -6.99 -1.25 -2.71
N GLU A 43 -6.95 -1.24 -4.05
CA GLU A 43 -6.68 -0.04 -4.85
C GLU A 43 -7.58 1.13 -4.44
N THR A 44 -8.87 0.88 -4.21
CA THR A 44 -9.83 1.94 -3.88
C THR A 44 -9.55 2.57 -2.52
N THR A 45 -9.15 1.78 -1.53
CA THR A 45 -8.76 2.26 -0.20
C THR A 45 -7.49 3.11 -0.27
N ILE A 46 -6.53 2.73 -1.12
CA ILE A 46 -5.29 3.48 -1.35
C ILE A 46 -5.59 4.81 -2.07
N LEU A 47 -6.41 4.79 -3.12
CA LEU A 47 -6.84 5.97 -3.86
C LEU A 47 -7.58 6.98 -2.98
N ASN A 48 -8.54 6.51 -2.18
CA ASN A 48 -9.29 7.36 -1.26
C ASN A 48 -8.37 8.02 -0.21
N PHE A 49 -7.39 7.26 0.30
CA PHE A 49 -6.40 7.83 1.22
C PHE A 49 -5.51 8.88 0.55
N ARG A 50 -5.13 8.68 -0.71
CA ARG A 50 -4.37 9.67 -1.49
C ARG A 50 -5.15 10.97 -1.67
N HIS A 51 -6.45 10.90 -1.98
CA HIS A 51 -7.31 12.09 -2.06
C HIS A 51 -7.43 12.84 -0.74
N LEU A 52 -7.37 12.15 0.41
CA LEU A 52 -7.36 12.81 1.72
C LEU A 52 -6.06 13.58 2.02
N LEU A 53 -4.96 13.27 1.33
CA LEU A 53 -3.66 13.91 1.54
C LEU A 53 -3.44 15.19 0.71
N GLY A 54 -4.24 15.42 -0.34
CA GLY A 54 -4.19 16.62 -1.18
C GLY A 54 -3.74 16.37 -2.61
#